data_AF-A0A938LQU2-F1
#
_entry.id   AF-A0A938LQU2-F1
#
_cell.length_a   1.000
_cell.length_b   1.000
_cell.length_c   1.000
_cell.angle_alpha   90.00
_cell.angle_beta   90.00
_cell.angle_gamma   90.00
#
_symmetry.space_group_name_H-M   'P 1'
#
loop_
_entity.id
_entity.type
_entity.pdbx_description
1 polymer ?
#
loop_
_entity_poly.entity_id
_entity_poly.type
_entity_poly.pdbx_seq_one_letter_code
_entity_poly.pdbx_strand_id
1 'polypeptide(L)'
;MTLCSRDRQSSFFDVSFLASNLFDEKDPYRQALERLRLNLGWKEALDLPVDYAGFHPTTLVHFRQRLLAHEQGRVAFDALLQALEQEGLMARRGKQRLDSTHILGQVAQMSRLEKTRATVRLFLEMLERTGRLGELPEGAALRERYCDSEVLWHKLGKEALAAKFQQTGQDMQTLLAWVENHQDLLAHEKTKLLQRVFGEQFEVTAAGPAVRKQEDSGTVQNPHDPQAQWAAKDQNKTKTWVGYKVQIAETVPEQTGPKAPGEPTRAFLAEVTTTEAIVSDLEGCVRLEQQQEQHGL
;
A
#
# COMPACT_ATOMS: atom_id res chain seq x y z
N MET A 1 40.48 -24.19 -12.16
CA MET A 1 39.57 -25.16 -11.55
C MET A 1 38.22 -25.02 -12.24
N THR A 2 37.89 -25.99 -13.06
CA THR A 2 36.64 -26.04 -13.82
C THR A 2 35.50 -26.23 -12.82
N LEU A 3 34.74 -25.17 -12.54
CA LEU A 3 33.56 -25.25 -11.70
C LEU A 3 32.51 -26.08 -12.45
N CYS A 4 32.21 -27.23 -11.85
CA CYS A 4 31.24 -28.22 -12.27
C CYS A 4 29.90 -27.54 -12.62
N SER A 5 29.27 -27.98 -13.71
CA SER A 5 27.91 -27.63 -14.11
C SER A 5 26.93 -28.00 -12.98
N ARG A 6 26.73 -27.08 -12.03
CA ARG A 6 25.76 -27.24 -10.95
C ARG A 6 24.37 -26.88 -11.47
N ASP A 7 23.44 -27.72 -11.07
CA ASP A 7 22.01 -27.66 -11.37
C ASP A 7 21.46 -26.24 -11.09
N ARG A 8 21.06 -25.52 -12.15
CA ARG A 8 20.60 -24.12 -12.06
C ARG A 8 19.42 -23.96 -11.09
N GLN A 9 18.64 -25.01 -10.85
CA GLN A 9 17.50 -24.98 -9.91
C GLN A 9 17.92 -24.89 -8.44
N SER A 10 19.12 -25.36 -8.07
CA SER A 10 19.63 -25.25 -6.70
C SER A 10 19.97 -23.81 -6.28
N SER A 11 20.22 -22.92 -7.25
CA SER A 11 20.40 -21.48 -7.01
C SER A 11 19.08 -20.72 -6.78
N PHE A 12 17.95 -21.28 -7.24
CA PHE A 12 16.65 -20.62 -7.17
C PHE A 12 16.04 -20.64 -5.75
N PHE A 13 16.48 -21.59 -4.91
CA PHE A 13 16.10 -21.67 -3.50
C PHE A 13 16.54 -20.45 -2.68
N ASP A 14 17.54 -19.69 -3.13
CA ASP A 14 17.97 -18.47 -2.45
C ASP A 14 17.01 -17.30 -2.72
N VAL A 15 16.35 -17.23 -3.88
CA VAL A 15 15.52 -16.08 -4.29
C VAL A 15 14.28 -15.88 -3.40
N SER A 16 13.67 -16.97 -2.93
CA SER A 16 12.56 -16.95 -1.97
C SER A 16 12.99 -16.40 -0.59
N PHE A 17 14.24 -16.67 -0.19
CA PHE A 17 14.86 -16.07 0.99
C PHE A 17 15.17 -14.58 0.77
N LEU A 18 15.44 -14.13 -0.46
CA LEU A 18 15.63 -12.70 -0.78
C LEU A 18 14.31 -11.91 -0.65
N ALA A 19 13.20 -12.50 -1.08
CA ALA A 19 11.89 -11.82 -1.11
C ALA A 19 11.21 -11.75 0.26
N SER A 20 11.22 -12.84 1.06
CA SER A 20 10.56 -12.88 2.37
C SER A 20 11.14 -11.89 3.39
N ASN A 21 12.36 -11.45 3.14
CA ASN A 21 13.15 -10.64 4.04
C ASN A 21 13.25 -9.16 3.66
N LEU A 22 12.76 -8.77 2.48
CA LEU A 22 12.85 -7.38 2.00
C LEU A 22 11.75 -6.48 2.57
N PHE A 23 10.68 -7.07 3.13
CA PHE A 23 9.42 -6.37 3.40
C PHE A 23 9.06 -6.24 4.88
N ASP A 24 9.93 -6.65 5.81
CA ASP A 24 9.55 -6.80 7.23
C ASP A 24 9.81 -5.56 8.12
N GLU A 25 10.47 -4.50 7.65
CA GLU A 25 10.97 -3.45 8.57
C GLU A 25 11.01 -2.00 8.04
N LYS A 26 11.23 -1.05 8.97
CA LYS A 26 11.16 0.43 8.80
C LYS A 26 12.12 1.03 7.76
N ASP A 27 13.09 0.29 7.23
CA ASP A 27 13.97 0.75 6.13
C ASP A 27 14.38 -0.42 5.20
N PRO A 28 13.48 -0.86 4.31
CA PRO A 28 13.72 -2.05 3.48
C PRO A 28 14.89 -1.86 2.51
N TYR A 29 15.17 -0.62 2.09
CA TYR A 29 16.22 -0.33 1.10
C TYR A 29 17.62 -0.37 1.68
N ARG A 30 17.82 0.13 2.91
CA ARG A 30 19.12 -0.01 3.58
C ARG A 30 19.45 -1.47 3.85
N GLN A 31 18.47 -2.26 4.29
CA GLN A 31 18.66 -3.68 4.55
C GLN A 31 18.93 -4.47 3.28
N ALA A 32 18.23 -4.18 2.19
CA ALA A 32 18.50 -4.77 0.89
C ALA A 32 19.97 -4.56 0.48
N LEU A 33 20.49 -3.35 0.68
CA LEU A 33 21.89 -3.04 0.35
C LEU A 33 22.89 -3.64 1.33
N GLU A 34 22.56 -3.70 2.61
CA GLU A 34 23.40 -4.40 3.58
C GLU A 34 23.55 -5.88 3.21
N ARG A 35 22.45 -6.53 2.81
CA ARG A 35 22.46 -7.91 2.30
C ARG A 35 23.27 -8.03 1.02
N LEU A 36 23.06 -7.14 0.06
CA LEU A 36 23.86 -7.09 -1.18
C LEU A 36 25.37 -6.99 -0.90
N ARG A 37 25.76 -6.30 0.17
CA ARG A 37 27.16 -6.11 0.58
C ARG A 37 27.73 -7.28 1.36
N LEU A 38 26.95 -7.85 2.29
CA LEU A 38 27.45 -8.78 3.30
C LEU A 38 27.10 -10.25 3.01
N ASN A 39 26.09 -10.51 2.18
CA ASN A 39 25.62 -11.86 1.90
C ASN A 39 26.21 -12.40 0.58
N LEU A 40 26.98 -13.49 0.69
CA LEU A 40 27.60 -14.14 -0.48
C LEU A 40 26.58 -14.74 -1.45
N GLY A 41 25.45 -15.25 -0.97
CA GLY A 41 24.39 -15.80 -1.81
C GLY A 41 23.75 -14.72 -2.70
N TRP A 42 23.54 -13.51 -2.18
CA TRP A 42 23.08 -12.36 -2.99
C TRP A 42 24.09 -11.99 -4.08
N LYS A 43 25.39 -12.01 -3.73
CA LYS A 43 26.45 -11.69 -4.69
C LYS A 43 26.55 -12.74 -5.78
N GLU A 44 26.49 -14.01 -5.41
CA GLU A 44 26.47 -15.12 -6.38
C GLU A 44 25.24 -15.04 -7.29
N ALA A 45 24.04 -14.85 -6.72
CA ALA A 45 22.79 -14.81 -7.48
C ALA A 45 22.71 -13.64 -8.47
N LEU A 46 23.39 -12.54 -8.17
CA LEU A 46 23.42 -11.33 -9.01
C LEU A 46 24.70 -11.20 -9.83
N ASP A 47 25.56 -12.23 -9.84
CA ASP A 47 26.86 -12.25 -10.51
C ASP A 47 27.75 -11.03 -10.15
N LEU A 48 27.85 -10.74 -8.86
CA LEU A 48 28.59 -9.60 -8.32
C LEU A 48 29.93 -10.01 -7.69
N PRO A 49 30.98 -9.18 -7.84
CA PRO A 49 32.25 -9.40 -7.15
C PRO A 49 32.12 -9.46 -5.63
N VAL A 50 32.97 -10.26 -4.98
CA VAL A 50 33.00 -10.40 -3.52
C VAL A 50 33.31 -9.07 -2.83
N ASP A 51 34.08 -8.18 -3.47
CA ASP A 51 34.41 -6.84 -2.98
C ASP A 51 33.44 -5.75 -3.47
N TYR A 52 32.31 -6.13 -4.10
CA TYR A 52 31.31 -5.17 -4.56
C TYR A 52 30.80 -4.30 -3.41
N ALA A 53 31.03 -2.99 -3.53
CA ALA A 53 30.80 -2.02 -2.47
C ALA A 53 29.32 -1.57 -2.35
N GLY A 54 28.45 -1.96 -3.28
CA GLY A 54 27.06 -1.51 -3.33
C GLY A 54 26.90 -0.09 -3.87
N PHE A 55 25.69 0.47 -3.71
CA PHE A 55 25.33 1.82 -4.10
C PHE A 55 24.53 2.51 -2.98
N HIS A 56 24.21 3.79 -3.12
CA HIS A 56 23.49 4.52 -2.08
C HIS A 56 21.99 4.11 -2.03
N PRO A 57 21.38 3.87 -0.85
CA PRO A 57 19.99 3.40 -0.72
C PRO A 57 18.93 4.25 -1.40
N THR A 58 19.15 5.56 -1.52
CA THR A 58 18.22 6.46 -2.22
C THR A 58 18.03 6.10 -3.68
N THR A 59 18.96 5.35 -4.29
CA THR A 59 18.81 4.83 -5.65
C THR A 59 17.59 3.91 -5.77
N LEU A 60 17.34 3.04 -4.78
CA LEU A 60 16.16 2.17 -4.77
C LEU A 60 14.86 2.97 -4.54
N VAL A 61 14.94 4.05 -3.76
CA VAL A 61 13.81 4.98 -3.55
C VAL A 61 13.43 5.66 -4.87
N HIS A 62 14.39 6.24 -5.57
CA HIS A 62 14.15 6.89 -6.87
C HIS A 62 13.69 5.90 -7.93
N PHE A 63 14.27 4.69 -7.94
CA PHE A 63 13.84 3.62 -8.84
C PHE A 63 12.37 3.27 -8.60
N ARG A 64 11.96 3.03 -7.35
CA ARG A 64 10.55 2.78 -7.01
C ARG A 64 9.65 3.95 -7.39
N GLN A 65 10.06 5.19 -7.09
CA GLN A 65 9.28 6.38 -7.45
C GLN A 65 9.03 6.46 -8.96
N ARG A 66 10.03 6.13 -9.79
CA ARG A 66 9.89 6.07 -11.24
C ARG A 66 8.94 4.96 -11.68
N LEU A 67 9.04 3.76 -11.10
CA LEU A 67 8.10 2.67 -11.40
C LEU A 67 6.66 3.08 -11.09
N LEU A 68 6.42 3.74 -9.96
CA LEU A 68 5.09 4.24 -9.58
C LEU A 68 4.60 5.34 -10.52
N ALA A 69 5.44 6.32 -10.84
CA ALA A 69 5.07 7.44 -11.71
C ALA A 69 4.75 7.02 -13.15
N HIS A 70 5.28 5.88 -13.61
CA HIS A 70 5.02 5.33 -14.94
C HIS A 70 4.12 4.10 -14.92
N GLU A 71 3.55 3.73 -13.76
CA GLU A 71 2.68 2.54 -13.61
C GLU A 71 3.37 1.23 -14.03
N GLN A 72 4.70 1.15 -13.91
CA GLN A 72 5.54 0.02 -14.33
C GLN A 72 5.85 -0.97 -13.19
N GLY A 73 5.01 -1.03 -12.15
CA GLY A 73 5.26 -1.88 -10.97
C GLY A 73 5.44 -3.37 -11.28
N ARG A 74 4.90 -3.84 -12.42
CA ARG A 74 4.96 -5.24 -12.85
C ARG A 74 6.12 -5.60 -13.76
N VAL A 75 6.86 -4.63 -14.27
CA VAL A 75 7.84 -4.86 -15.35
C VAL A 75 8.84 -5.99 -15.05
N ALA A 76 9.31 -6.08 -13.81
CA ALA A 76 10.25 -7.12 -13.39
C ALA A 76 9.57 -8.49 -13.23
N PHE A 77 8.32 -8.50 -12.75
CA PHE A 77 7.53 -9.73 -12.58
C PHE A 77 7.20 -10.33 -13.95
N ASP A 78 6.70 -9.52 -14.89
CA ASP A 78 6.33 -9.98 -16.23
C ASP A 78 7.57 -10.45 -17.02
N ALA A 79 8.71 -9.76 -16.89
CA ALA A 79 9.97 -10.19 -17.50
C ALA A 79 10.45 -11.54 -16.94
N LEU A 80 10.30 -11.76 -15.62
CA LEU A 80 10.65 -13.02 -14.99
C LEU A 80 9.74 -14.16 -15.48
N LEU A 81 8.43 -13.94 -15.59
CA LEU A 81 7.50 -14.92 -16.14
C LEU A 81 7.82 -15.28 -17.58
N GLN A 82 8.13 -14.28 -18.42
CA GLN A 82 8.53 -14.51 -19.82
C GLN A 82 9.83 -15.32 -19.91
N ALA A 83 10.82 -15.03 -19.07
CA ALA A 83 12.06 -15.81 -19.04
C ALA A 83 11.81 -17.27 -18.61
N LEU A 84 10.96 -17.49 -17.59
CA LEU A 84 10.57 -18.84 -17.16
C LEU A 84 9.83 -19.61 -18.26
N GLU A 85 8.98 -18.95 -19.04
CA GLU A 85 8.31 -19.53 -20.21
C GLU A 85 9.32 -19.91 -21.30
N GLN A 86 10.23 -18.99 -21.66
CA GLN A 86 11.24 -19.21 -22.70
C GLN A 86 12.19 -20.37 -22.39
N GLU A 87 12.54 -20.54 -21.11
CA GLU A 87 13.37 -21.65 -20.63
C GLU A 87 12.56 -22.96 -20.44
N GLY A 88 11.25 -22.96 -20.72
CA GLY A 88 10.38 -24.13 -20.59
C GLY A 88 10.14 -24.58 -19.14
N LEU A 89 10.41 -23.71 -18.17
CA LEU A 89 10.20 -23.98 -16.74
C LEU A 89 8.74 -23.80 -16.33
N MET A 90 7.99 -23.00 -17.09
CA MET A 90 6.57 -22.73 -16.87
C MET A 90 5.80 -22.83 -18.19
N ALA A 91 4.67 -23.53 -18.18
CA ALA A 91 3.74 -23.52 -19.32
C ALA A 91 2.98 -22.19 -19.35
N ARG A 92 2.82 -21.61 -20.55
CA ARG A 92 2.06 -20.36 -20.74
C ARG A 92 0.63 -20.47 -20.23
N ARG A 93 -0.01 -21.61 -20.52
CA ARG A 93 -1.36 -21.96 -20.09
C ARG A 93 -1.35 -23.29 -19.37
N GLY A 94 -2.08 -23.38 -18.27
CA GLY A 94 -2.16 -24.60 -17.49
C GLY A 94 -3.16 -24.47 -16.35
N LYS A 95 -3.30 -25.54 -15.58
CA LYS A 95 -4.10 -25.49 -14.35
C LYS A 95 -3.44 -24.53 -13.37
N GLN A 96 -4.25 -23.69 -12.74
CA GLN A 96 -3.80 -22.77 -11.71
C GLN A 96 -4.65 -22.96 -10.46
N ARG A 97 -4.04 -22.68 -9.31
CA ARG A 97 -4.72 -22.57 -8.03
C ARG A 97 -4.84 -21.10 -7.72
N LEU A 98 -6.06 -20.67 -7.41
CA LEU A 98 -6.33 -19.33 -6.93
C LEU A 98 -6.51 -19.36 -5.43
N ASP A 99 -5.88 -18.41 -4.74
CA ASP A 99 -6.08 -18.17 -3.32
C ASP A 99 -6.09 -16.67 -3.05
N SER A 100 -6.68 -16.28 -1.92
CA SER A 100 -6.74 -14.89 -1.50
C SER A 100 -6.27 -14.71 -0.07
N THR A 101 -5.58 -13.61 0.18
CA THR A 101 -5.19 -13.23 1.54
C THR A 101 -5.27 -11.73 1.75
N HIS A 102 -5.16 -11.29 3.00
CA HIS A 102 -5.17 -9.89 3.38
C HIS A 102 -3.74 -9.35 3.43
N ILE A 103 -3.58 -8.11 3.00
CA ILE A 103 -2.35 -7.34 3.20
C ILE A 103 -2.64 -6.30 4.27
N LEU A 104 -1.82 -6.26 5.31
CA LEU A 104 -1.92 -5.25 6.35
C LEU A 104 -1.36 -3.92 5.83
N GLY A 105 -2.14 -2.86 5.97
CA GLY A 105 -1.66 -1.51 5.74
C GLY A 105 -0.65 -1.13 6.83
N GLN A 106 0.50 -0.59 6.43
CA GLN A 106 1.50 -0.10 7.36
C GLN A 106 1.12 1.30 7.87
N VAL A 107 -0.02 1.37 8.55
CA VAL A 107 -0.62 2.62 9.02
C VAL A 107 -1.03 2.51 10.48
N ALA A 108 -0.95 3.64 11.19
CA ALA A 108 -1.50 3.74 12.53
C ALA A 108 -3.03 3.57 12.49
N GLN A 109 -3.58 2.86 13.47
CA GLN A 109 -5.01 2.88 13.72
C GLN A 109 -5.40 4.26 14.23
N MET A 110 -6.40 4.88 13.60
CA MET A 110 -6.87 6.21 13.93
C MET A 110 -8.37 6.19 14.21
N SER A 111 -8.79 6.88 15.27
CA SER A 111 -10.19 7.21 15.49
C SER A 111 -10.70 8.18 14.41
N ARG A 112 -12.03 8.34 14.34
CA ARG A 112 -12.68 9.28 13.42
C ARG A 112 -12.20 10.73 13.61
N LEU A 113 -11.95 11.12 14.85
CA LEU A 113 -11.38 12.43 15.16
C LEU A 113 -9.93 12.55 14.69
N GLU A 114 -9.10 11.54 14.96
CA GLU A 114 -7.69 11.58 14.57
C GLU A 114 -7.52 11.63 13.05
N LYS A 115 -8.27 10.82 12.30
CA LYS A 115 -8.16 10.80 10.84
C LYS A 115 -8.67 12.08 10.18
N THR A 116 -9.73 12.70 10.71
CA THR A 116 -10.22 13.99 10.21
C THR A 116 -9.24 15.11 10.50
N ARG A 117 -8.68 15.17 11.71
CA ARG A 117 -7.62 16.14 12.05
C ARG A 117 -6.34 15.94 11.25
N ALA A 118 -5.91 14.70 11.05
CA ALA A 118 -4.75 14.39 10.21
C ALA A 118 -5.01 14.77 8.75
N THR A 119 -6.25 14.66 8.26
CA THR A 119 -6.63 15.12 6.91
C THR A 119 -6.50 16.63 6.79
N VAL A 120 -7.01 17.39 7.76
CA VAL A 120 -6.82 18.85 7.82
C VAL A 120 -5.34 19.21 7.85
N ARG A 121 -4.55 18.54 8.68
CA ARG A 121 -3.10 18.75 8.76
C ARG A 121 -2.41 18.55 7.41
N LEU A 122 -2.69 17.45 6.70
CA LEU A 122 -2.12 17.18 5.37
C LEU A 122 -2.49 18.24 4.34
N PHE A 123 -3.71 18.78 4.42
CA PHE A 123 -4.14 19.89 3.56
C PHE A 123 -3.39 21.19 3.88
N LEU A 124 -3.23 21.53 5.17
CA LEU A 124 -2.49 22.73 5.59
C LEU A 124 -1.00 22.64 5.25
N GLU A 125 -0.37 21.48 5.44
CA GLU A 125 1.02 21.25 5.02
C GLU A 125 1.19 21.39 3.50
N MET A 126 0.18 21.00 2.71
CA MET A 126 0.18 21.22 1.26
C MET A 126 0.13 22.71 0.93
N LEU A 127 -0.72 23.49 1.60
CA LEU A 127 -0.75 24.95 1.42
C LEU A 127 0.57 25.61 1.84
N GLU A 128 1.20 25.13 2.91
CA GLU A 128 2.51 25.64 3.35
C GLU A 128 3.60 25.35 2.31
N ARG A 129 3.67 24.11 1.80
CA ARG A 129 4.65 23.73 0.75
C ARG A 129 4.47 24.51 -0.55
N THR A 130 3.24 24.92 -0.86
CA THR A 130 2.92 25.73 -2.05
C THR A 130 3.00 27.24 -1.79
N GLY A 131 3.30 27.67 -0.55
CA GLY A 131 3.40 29.09 -0.17
C GLY A 131 2.06 29.81 -0.03
N ARG A 132 0.94 29.08 -0.06
CA ARG A 132 -0.43 29.63 -0.11
C ARG A 132 -1.14 29.70 1.23
N LEU A 133 -0.52 29.22 2.31
CA LEU A 133 -1.12 29.23 3.64
C LEU A 133 -1.53 30.65 4.10
N GLY A 134 -0.80 31.69 3.68
CA GLY A 134 -1.12 33.08 4.02
C GLY A 134 -2.38 33.64 3.35
N GLU A 135 -2.88 32.98 2.30
CA GLU A 135 -4.12 33.34 1.61
C GLU A 135 -5.37 32.80 2.34
N LEU A 136 -5.17 31.85 3.25
CA LEU A 136 -6.24 31.21 4.01
C LEU A 136 -6.65 32.10 5.19
N PRO A 137 -7.93 32.48 5.33
CA PRO A 137 -8.44 33.14 6.53
C PRO A 137 -8.11 32.31 7.78
N GLU A 138 -7.56 32.95 8.81
CA GLU A 138 -7.10 32.29 10.03
C GLU A 138 -6.06 31.18 9.81
N GLY A 139 -5.33 31.20 8.68
CA GLY A 139 -4.36 30.15 8.32
C GLY A 139 -3.30 29.89 9.39
N ALA A 140 -2.84 30.94 10.09
CA ALA A 140 -1.90 30.80 11.21
C ALA A 140 -2.52 30.05 12.40
N ALA A 141 -3.76 30.38 12.78
CA ALA A 141 -4.47 29.73 13.88
C ALA A 141 -4.83 28.27 13.55
N LEU A 142 -5.18 27.99 12.30
CA LEU A 142 -5.40 26.62 11.82
C LEU A 142 -4.10 25.82 11.83
N ARG A 143 -2.99 26.39 11.37
CA ARG A 143 -1.68 25.73 11.43
C ARG A 143 -1.27 25.42 12.86
N GLU A 144 -1.40 26.37 13.79
CA GLU A 144 -1.12 26.13 15.21
C GLU A 144 -1.97 24.98 15.76
N ARG A 145 -3.27 24.98 15.45
CA ARG A 145 -4.25 23.99 15.94
C ARG A 145 -4.02 22.57 15.42
N TYR A 146 -3.56 22.40 14.19
CA TYR A 146 -3.49 21.10 13.51
C TYR A 146 -2.09 20.58 13.25
N CYS A 147 -1.11 21.48 13.08
CA CYS A 147 0.28 21.13 12.78
C CYS A 147 1.17 21.21 14.02
N ASP A 148 1.03 22.27 14.83
CA ASP A 148 1.96 22.53 15.94
C ASP A 148 1.46 21.97 17.29
N SER A 149 0.15 21.80 17.44
CA SER A 149 -0.46 21.34 18.69
C SER A 149 -0.50 19.82 18.81
N GLU A 150 0.19 19.26 19.81
CA GLU A 150 -0.01 17.89 20.26
C GLU A 150 -1.26 17.79 21.14
N VAL A 151 -2.17 16.87 20.82
CA VAL A 151 -3.38 16.65 21.62
C VAL A 151 -3.21 15.39 22.47
N LEU A 152 -3.24 15.57 23.78
CA LEU A 152 -3.17 14.47 24.75
C LEU A 152 -4.53 13.75 24.85
N TRP A 153 -4.85 12.92 23.86
CA TRP A 153 -6.14 12.24 23.70
C TRP A 153 -6.62 11.54 24.97
N HIS A 154 -5.70 10.84 25.65
CA HIS A 154 -5.98 10.07 26.86
C HIS A 154 -6.37 10.92 28.08
N LYS A 155 -6.17 12.25 28.04
CA LYS A 155 -6.54 13.18 29.11
C LYS A 155 -7.87 13.90 28.87
N LEU A 156 -8.48 13.71 27.69
CA LEU A 156 -9.71 14.40 27.33
C LEU A 156 -10.95 13.57 27.64
N GLY A 157 -11.96 14.22 28.24
CA GLY A 157 -13.28 13.63 28.43
C GLY A 157 -14.08 13.55 27.12
N LYS A 158 -15.16 12.76 27.13
CA LYS A 158 -16.03 12.53 25.96
C LYS A 158 -16.58 13.83 25.35
N GLU A 159 -16.98 14.79 26.18
CA GLU A 159 -17.51 16.09 25.73
C GLU A 159 -16.45 16.91 24.99
N ALA A 160 -15.22 16.95 25.52
CA ALA A 160 -14.11 17.66 24.90
C ALA A 160 -13.71 17.02 23.55
N LEU A 161 -13.74 15.69 23.45
CA LEU A 161 -13.52 14.98 22.19
C LEU A 161 -14.62 15.28 21.17
N ALA A 162 -15.88 15.28 21.59
CA ALA A 162 -17.02 15.62 20.74
C ALA A 162 -16.94 17.07 20.24
N ALA A 163 -16.61 18.02 21.11
CA ALA A 163 -16.42 19.42 20.75
C ALA A 163 -15.27 19.60 19.74
N LYS A 164 -14.12 18.93 19.94
CA LYS A 164 -13.02 18.94 18.98
C LYS A 164 -13.42 18.31 17.63
N PHE A 165 -14.25 17.29 17.63
CA PHE A 165 -14.72 16.66 16.40
C PHE A 165 -15.66 17.59 15.62
N GLN A 166 -16.59 18.25 16.31
CA GLN A 166 -17.44 19.28 15.73
C GLN A 166 -16.64 20.47 15.18
N GLN A 167 -15.65 20.97 15.94
CA GLN A 167 -14.73 22.02 15.46
C GLN A 167 -13.99 21.59 14.19
N THR A 168 -13.54 20.33 14.14
CA THR A 168 -12.85 19.80 12.96
C THR A 168 -13.78 19.78 11.74
N GLY A 169 -15.05 19.42 11.91
CA GLY A 169 -16.04 19.50 10.83
C GLY A 169 -16.24 20.93 10.32
N GLN A 170 -16.37 21.89 11.23
CA GLN A 170 -16.54 23.32 10.88
C GLN A 170 -15.32 23.87 10.14
N ASP A 171 -14.12 23.54 10.61
CA ASP A 171 -12.88 23.93 9.97
C ASP A 171 -12.79 23.29 8.57
N MET A 172 -13.08 21.99 8.42
CA MET A 172 -13.10 21.33 7.11
C MET A 172 -14.10 21.98 6.15
N GLN A 173 -15.31 22.32 6.61
CA GLN A 173 -16.31 23.01 5.77
C GLN A 173 -15.80 24.38 5.30
N THR A 174 -15.15 25.13 6.19
CA THR A 174 -14.57 26.45 5.88
C THR A 174 -13.43 26.33 4.86
N LEU A 175 -12.54 25.35 5.06
CA LEU A 175 -11.46 25.05 4.13
C LEU A 175 -12.00 24.68 2.74
N LEU A 176 -13.05 23.85 2.68
CA LEU A 176 -13.67 23.46 1.42
C LEU A 176 -14.30 24.64 0.69
N ALA A 177 -15.05 25.50 1.39
CA ALA A 177 -15.62 26.71 0.82
C ALA A 177 -14.54 27.70 0.33
N TRP A 178 -13.41 27.80 1.03
CA TRP A 178 -12.28 28.61 0.59
C TRP A 178 -11.64 28.06 -0.69
N VAL A 179 -11.48 26.74 -0.80
CA VAL A 179 -10.88 26.10 -2.00
C VAL A 179 -11.76 26.23 -3.25
N GLU A 180 -13.08 26.34 -3.12
CA GLU A 180 -13.97 26.55 -4.28
C GLU A 180 -13.60 27.80 -5.11
N ASN A 181 -13.02 28.82 -4.46
CA ASN A 181 -12.52 30.03 -5.11
C ASN A 181 -11.13 29.88 -5.74
N HIS A 182 -10.48 28.72 -5.59
CA HIS A 182 -9.11 28.45 -6.01
C HIS A 182 -9.07 27.19 -6.88
N GLN A 183 -9.41 27.37 -8.17
CA GLN A 183 -9.60 26.28 -9.13
C GLN A 183 -8.37 25.38 -9.29
N ASP A 184 -7.17 25.94 -9.16
CA ASP A 184 -5.91 25.20 -9.24
C ASP A 184 -5.74 24.18 -8.09
N LEU A 185 -6.32 24.44 -6.92
CA LEU A 185 -6.26 23.56 -5.76
C LEU A 185 -7.31 22.44 -5.80
N LEU A 186 -8.40 22.60 -6.56
CA LEU A 186 -9.47 21.59 -6.64
C LEU A 186 -8.97 20.25 -7.16
N ALA A 187 -8.04 20.25 -8.10
CA ALA A 187 -7.47 19.03 -8.67
C ALA A 187 -6.47 18.33 -7.74
N HIS A 188 -5.95 19.03 -6.72
CA HIS A 188 -4.89 18.53 -5.87
C HIS A 188 -5.34 17.34 -5.00
N GLU A 189 -4.48 16.33 -4.86
CA GLU A 189 -4.80 15.09 -4.11
C GLU A 189 -5.24 15.35 -2.66
N LYS A 190 -4.58 16.27 -1.94
CA LYS A 190 -4.94 16.62 -0.56
C LYS A 190 -6.28 17.34 -0.45
N THR A 191 -6.68 18.09 -1.47
CA THR A 191 -8.02 18.70 -1.55
C THR A 191 -9.09 17.63 -1.76
N LYS A 192 -8.87 16.72 -2.71
CA LYS A 192 -9.78 15.59 -2.95
C LYS A 192 -9.92 14.71 -1.71
N LEU A 193 -8.83 14.49 -0.98
CA LEU A 193 -8.84 13.78 0.29
C LEU A 193 -9.67 14.52 1.35
N LEU A 194 -9.50 15.84 1.48
CA LEU A 194 -10.29 16.68 2.39
C LEU A 194 -11.80 16.58 2.07
N GLN A 195 -12.17 16.69 0.80
CA GLN A 195 -13.55 16.55 0.32
C GLN A 195 -14.12 15.17 0.65
N ARG A 196 -13.38 14.10 0.32
CA ARG A 196 -13.77 12.72 0.58
C ARG A 196 -14.01 12.47 2.06
N VAL A 197 -13.02 12.77 2.91
CA VAL A 197 -13.12 12.54 4.35
C VAL A 197 -14.22 13.39 4.96
N PHE A 198 -14.44 14.62 4.49
CA PHE A 198 -15.56 15.44 4.97
C PHE A 198 -16.90 14.78 4.67
N GLY A 199 -17.12 14.35 3.42
CA GLY A 199 -18.37 13.70 3.00
C GLY A 199 -18.63 12.36 3.72
N GLU A 200 -17.56 11.61 4.01
CA GLU A 200 -17.62 10.34 4.74
C GLU A 200 -17.92 10.50 6.24
N GLN A 201 -17.52 11.63 6.85
CA GLN A 201 -17.58 11.80 8.31
C GLN A 201 -18.69 12.75 8.76
N PHE A 202 -19.09 13.66 7.89
CA PHE A 202 -20.06 14.72 8.20
C PHE A 202 -21.17 14.80 7.15
N GLU A 203 -22.31 15.33 7.58
CA GLU A 203 -23.41 15.76 6.73
C GLU A 203 -23.66 17.25 6.93
N VAL A 204 -23.96 17.98 5.85
CA VAL A 204 -24.22 19.42 5.94
C VAL A 204 -25.66 19.64 6.38
N THR A 205 -25.85 20.36 7.49
CA THR A 205 -27.16 20.76 8.02
C THR A 205 -27.26 22.28 8.07
N ALA A 206 -28.47 22.80 8.34
CA ALA A 206 -28.67 24.25 8.52
C ALA A 206 -27.85 24.85 9.68
N ALA A 207 -27.48 24.03 10.67
CA ALA A 207 -26.67 24.44 11.81
C ALA A 207 -25.14 24.26 11.59
N GLY A 208 -24.74 23.79 10.41
CA GLY A 208 -23.35 23.42 10.11
C GLY A 208 -23.15 21.91 9.93
N PRO A 209 -21.90 21.43 9.96
CA PRO A 209 -21.57 20.04 9.68
C PRO A 209 -21.90 19.15 10.89
N ALA A 210 -22.86 18.24 10.73
CA ALA A 210 -23.21 17.25 11.75
C ALA A 210 -22.41 15.96 11.53
N VAL A 211 -21.95 15.34 12.62
CA VAL A 211 -21.19 14.07 12.56
C VAL A 211 -22.12 12.93 12.15
N ARG A 212 -21.75 12.18 11.11
CA ARG A 212 -22.51 10.99 10.69
C ARG A 212 -22.50 9.93 11.80
N LYS A 213 -23.64 9.27 12.01
CA LYS A 213 -23.79 8.26 13.07
C LYS A 213 -22.97 6.99 12.81
N GLN A 214 -22.84 6.60 11.56
CA GLN A 214 -22.13 5.39 11.13
C GLN A 214 -21.19 5.72 9.98
N GLU A 215 -20.19 4.87 9.79
CA GLU A 215 -19.27 4.94 8.67
C GLU A 215 -19.63 3.83 7.69
N ASP A 216 -19.67 4.19 6.41
CA ASP A 216 -19.89 3.23 5.34
C ASP A 216 -18.62 2.37 5.12
N SER A 217 -18.81 1.22 4.47
CA SER A 217 -17.70 0.39 4.01
C SER A 217 -16.84 1.15 3.01
N GLY A 218 -15.52 0.98 3.08
CA GLY A 218 -14.58 1.65 2.17
C GLY A 218 -14.23 3.09 2.52
N THR A 219 -14.74 3.61 3.65
CA THR A 219 -14.33 4.91 4.19
C THR A 219 -12.83 4.95 4.51
N VAL A 220 -12.22 6.13 4.37
CA VAL A 220 -10.81 6.34 4.67
C VAL A 220 -10.54 5.99 6.13
N GLN A 221 -9.63 5.05 6.38
CA GLN A 221 -9.22 4.68 7.73
C GLN A 221 -8.01 5.47 8.21
N ASN A 222 -7.09 5.81 7.30
CA ASN A 222 -5.93 6.63 7.58
C ASN A 222 -5.63 7.55 6.39
N PRO A 223 -5.48 8.87 6.56
CA PRO A 223 -5.29 9.78 5.44
C PRO A 223 -3.87 9.74 4.83
N HIS A 224 -2.91 9.08 5.48
CA HIS A 224 -1.60 8.80 4.89
C HIS A 224 -1.61 7.62 3.91
N ASP A 225 -2.63 6.75 4.02
CA ASP A 225 -2.97 5.75 3.02
C ASP A 225 -4.50 5.69 2.81
N PRO A 226 -5.07 6.61 1.99
CA PRO A 226 -6.52 6.70 1.79
C PRO A 226 -7.15 5.52 1.07
N GLN A 227 -6.34 4.61 0.52
CA GLN A 227 -6.80 3.41 -0.17
C GLN A 227 -6.86 2.20 0.77
N ALA A 228 -6.14 2.23 1.90
CA ALA A 228 -6.26 1.22 2.93
C ALA A 228 -7.65 1.25 3.57
N GLN A 229 -8.36 0.13 3.45
CA GLN A 229 -9.72 -0.02 3.93
C GLN A 229 -9.80 -0.99 5.10
N TRP A 230 -10.80 -0.78 5.95
CA TRP A 230 -11.13 -1.74 6.99
C TRP A 230 -11.95 -2.90 6.40
N ALA A 231 -11.61 -4.12 6.79
CA ALA A 231 -12.37 -5.31 6.44
C ALA A 231 -12.38 -6.33 7.59
N ALA A 232 -13.34 -7.24 7.54
CA ALA A 232 -13.50 -8.35 8.46
C ALA A 232 -13.57 -9.67 7.68
N LYS A 233 -12.97 -10.71 8.25
CA LYS A 233 -12.94 -12.04 7.60
C LYS A 233 -14.30 -12.72 7.65
N ASP A 234 -15.06 -12.48 8.71
CA ASP A 234 -16.39 -13.04 8.93
C ASP A 234 -17.35 -11.97 9.45
N GLN A 235 -18.65 -12.29 9.40
CA GLN A 235 -19.70 -11.40 9.90
C GLN A 235 -19.62 -11.15 11.40
N ASN A 236 -19.01 -12.09 12.15
CA ASN A 236 -18.78 -11.98 13.59
C ASN A 236 -17.59 -11.07 13.93
N LYS A 237 -16.89 -10.55 12.92
CA LYS A 237 -15.71 -9.67 13.02
C LYS A 237 -14.62 -10.25 13.91
N THR A 238 -14.44 -11.59 13.91
CA THR A 238 -13.44 -12.23 14.79
C THR A 238 -12.01 -11.86 14.39
N LYS A 239 -11.78 -11.68 13.08
CA LYS A 239 -10.54 -11.19 12.52
C LYS A 239 -10.84 -9.98 11.64
N THR A 240 -10.22 -8.86 11.97
CA THR A 240 -10.36 -7.60 11.24
C THR A 240 -8.98 -7.05 10.90
N TRP A 241 -8.91 -6.25 9.84
CA TRP A 241 -7.66 -5.58 9.45
C TRP A 241 -7.97 -4.25 8.76
N VAL A 242 -6.95 -3.40 8.69
CA VAL A 242 -6.92 -2.23 7.80
C VAL A 242 -5.82 -2.49 6.77
N GLY A 243 -6.16 -2.36 5.49
CA GLY A 243 -5.21 -2.59 4.41
C GLY A 243 -5.92 -2.98 3.12
N TYR A 244 -5.49 -4.09 2.53
CA TYR A 244 -5.88 -4.53 1.20
C TYR A 244 -6.21 -6.03 1.20
N LYS A 245 -6.69 -6.52 0.06
CA LYS A 245 -6.75 -7.95 -0.26
C LYS A 245 -5.87 -8.22 -1.46
N VAL A 246 -5.28 -9.41 -1.52
CA VAL A 246 -4.51 -9.87 -2.66
C VAL A 246 -5.06 -11.20 -3.13
N GLN A 247 -5.19 -11.31 -4.44
CA GLN A 247 -5.54 -12.50 -5.18
C GLN A 247 -4.26 -13.04 -5.81
N ILE A 248 -3.98 -14.32 -5.62
CA ILE A 248 -2.76 -14.96 -6.04
C ILE A 248 -3.11 -16.14 -6.93
N ALA A 249 -2.50 -16.20 -8.11
CA ALA A 249 -2.52 -17.38 -8.96
C ALA A 249 -1.19 -18.10 -8.90
N GLU A 250 -1.23 -19.38 -8.58
CA GLU A 250 -0.09 -20.29 -8.58
C GLU A 250 -0.29 -21.35 -9.67
N THR A 251 0.72 -21.61 -10.50
CA THR A 251 0.68 -22.69 -11.47
C THR A 251 0.62 -24.06 -10.79
N VAL A 252 -0.11 -25.00 -11.37
CA VAL A 252 -0.14 -26.39 -10.92
C VAL A 252 0.65 -27.22 -11.92
N PRO A 253 1.88 -27.63 -11.57
CA PRO A 253 2.66 -28.51 -12.44
C PRO A 253 1.91 -29.81 -12.72
N GLU A 254 2.07 -30.34 -13.92
CA GLU A 254 1.64 -31.71 -14.26
C GLU A 254 2.53 -32.73 -13.52
N GLN A 255 2.41 -32.81 -12.19
CA GLN A 255 3.04 -33.88 -11.41
C GLN A 255 2.06 -35.03 -11.23
N THR A 256 2.51 -36.23 -11.62
CA THR A 256 1.85 -37.50 -11.30
C THR A 256 2.31 -37.98 -9.91
N GLY A 257 1.74 -37.44 -8.82
CA GLY A 257 1.92 -37.96 -7.47
C GLY A 257 2.25 -36.93 -6.37
N PRO A 258 2.19 -37.32 -5.08
CA PRO A 258 2.55 -36.46 -3.96
C PRO A 258 4.07 -36.21 -3.92
N LYS A 259 4.47 -34.97 -3.62
CA LYS A 259 5.89 -34.61 -3.40
C LYS A 259 6.48 -35.30 -2.19
N ALA A 260 7.76 -35.65 -2.26
CA ALA A 260 8.49 -36.10 -1.08
C ALA A 260 8.73 -34.93 -0.11
N PRO A 261 8.81 -35.17 1.22
CA PRO A 261 9.21 -34.14 2.17
C PRO A 261 10.56 -33.52 1.78
N GLY A 262 10.60 -32.19 1.64
CA GLY A 262 11.82 -31.44 1.27
C GLY A 262 12.05 -31.28 -0.24
N GLU A 263 11.19 -31.84 -1.10
CA GLU A 263 11.30 -31.63 -2.55
C GLU A 263 10.85 -30.20 -2.94
N PRO A 264 11.63 -29.46 -3.75
CA PRO A 264 11.25 -28.15 -4.27
C PRO A 264 9.89 -28.14 -4.95
N THR A 265 9.19 -27.02 -4.84
CA THR A 265 8.06 -26.77 -5.72
C THR A 265 8.52 -26.38 -7.12
N ARG A 266 7.83 -26.90 -8.13
CA ARG A 266 7.91 -26.43 -9.52
C ARG A 266 6.77 -25.48 -9.88
N ALA A 267 5.94 -25.14 -8.90
CA ALA A 267 4.88 -24.18 -9.05
C ALA A 267 5.47 -22.76 -9.01
N PHE A 268 4.92 -21.88 -9.83
CA PHE A 268 5.29 -20.48 -9.93
C PHE A 268 4.08 -19.61 -9.66
N LEU A 269 4.29 -18.46 -9.01
CA LEU A 269 3.26 -17.43 -8.96
C LEU A 269 3.11 -16.84 -10.35
N ALA A 270 1.96 -17.01 -10.97
CA ALA A 270 1.66 -16.49 -12.30
C ALA A 270 0.96 -15.13 -12.25
N GLU A 271 0.28 -14.80 -11.15
CA GLU A 271 -0.42 -13.53 -11.00
C GLU A 271 -0.54 -13.13 -9.53
N VAL A 272 -0.41 -11.83 -9.26
CA VAL A 272 -0.60 -11.23 -7.94
C VAL A 272 -1.36 -9.92 -8.14
N THR A 273 -2.66 -9.96 -7.88
CA THR A 273 -3.56 -8.83 -8.07
C THR A 273 -4.00 -8.29 -6.71
N THR A 274 -3.61 -7.06 -6.40
CA THR A 274 -4.09 -6.37 -5.19
C THR A 274 -5.40 -5.66 -5.47
N THR A 275 -6.36 -5.82 -4.55
CA THR A 275 -7.66 -5.15 -4.56
C THR A 275 -7.89 -4.43 -3.24
N GLU A 276 -8.93 -3.60 -3.21
CA GLU A 276 -9.40 -3.02 -1.98
C GLU A 276 -9.86 -4.13 -1.00
N ALA A 277 -9.74 -3.89 0.31
CA ALA A 277 -9.98 -4.93 1.31
C ALA A 277 -11.44 -5.41 1.35
N ILE A 278 -12.39 -4.57 0.95
CA ILE A 278 -13.83 -4.88 0.94
C ILE A 278 -14.26 -5.70 -0.28
N VAL A 279 -13.40 -5.86 -1.28
CA VAL A 279 -13.73 -6.60 -2.50
C VAL A 279 -13.98 -8.07 -2.16
N SER A 280 -15.08 -8.60 -2.70
CA SER A 280 -15.43 -10.01 -2.52
C SER A 280 -14.41 -10.91 -3.22
N ASP A 281 -14.26 -12.16 -2.75
CA ASP A 281 -13.28 -13.08 -3.36
C ASP A 281 -13.62 -13.37 -4.83
N LEU A 282 -14.93 -13.47 -5.15
CA LEU A 282 -15.39 -13.70 -6.52
C LEU A 282 -15.03 -12.52 -7.44
N GLU A 283 -15.30 -11.29 -7.00
CA GLU A 283 -14.95 -10.10 -7.79
C GLU A 283 -13.43 -9.95 -7.92
N GLY A 284 -12.67 -10.24 -6.86
CA GLY A 284 -11.21 -10.26 -6.91
C GLY A 284 -10.68 -11.29 -7.91
N CYS A 285 -11.26 -12.49 -7.94
CA CYS A 285 -10.93 -13.54 -8.90
C CYS A 285 -11.14 -13.08 -10.35
N VAL A 286 -12.26 -12.41 -10.64
CA VAL A 286 -12.54 -11.85 -11.97
C VAL A 286 -11.50 -10.80 -12.37
N ARG A 287 -11.09 -9.93 -11.45
CA ARG A 287 -10.03 -8.94 -11.73
C ARG A 287 -8.68 -9.61 -11.99
N LEU A 288 -8.37 -10.67 -11.26
CA LEU A 288 -7.16 -11.47 -11.46
C LEU A 288 -7.16 -12.09 -12.86
N GLU A 289 -8.25 -12.70 -13.29
CA GLU A 289 -8.38 -13.30 -14.63
C GLU A 289 -8.20 -12.24 -15.73
N GLN A 290 -8.82 -11.07 -15.58
CA GLN A 290 -8.65 -9.95 -16.51
C GLN A 290 -7.19 -9.46 -16.60
N GLN A 291 -6.46 -9.45 -15.48
CA GLN A 291 -5.03 -9.11 -15.49
C GLN A 291 -4.22 -10.17 -16.23
N GLN A 292 -4.49 -11.46 -16.01
CA GLN A 292 -3.81 -12.53 -16.74
C GLN A 292 -4.00 -12.43 -18.26
N GLU A 293 -5.23 -12.13 -18.70
CA GLU A 293 -5.55 -11.93 -20.11
C GLU A 293 -4.75 -10.77 -20.72
N GLN A 294 -4.62 -9.65 -20.00
CA GLN A 294 -3.84 -8.48 -20.44
C GLN A 294 -2.35 -8.81 -20.64
N HIS A 295 -1.81 -9.72 -19.82
CA HIS A 295 -0.41 -10.14 -19.87
C HIS A 295 -0.19 -11.39 -20.73
N GLY A 296 -1.26 -11.91 -21.34
CA GLY A 296 -1.22 -13.03 -22.28
C GLY A 296 -0.92 -14.38 -21.63
N LEU A 297 -1.25 -14.54 -20.34
CA LEU A 297 -1.22 -15.81 -19.60
C LEU A 297 -2.58 -16.52 -19.72
#